data_AF-A0A7C2V6M4-F1
#
_entry.id   AF-A0A7C2V6M4-F1
#
_cell.length_a   1.000
_cell.length_b   1.000
_cell.length_c   1.000
_cell.angle_alpha   90.00
_cell.angle_beta   90.00
_cell.angle_gamma   90.00
#
_symmetry.space_group_name_H-M   'P 1'
#
loop_
_entity.id
_entity.type
_entity.pdbx_description
1 polymer ?
#
loop_
_entity_poly.entity_id
_entity_poly.type
_entity_poly.pdbx_seq_one_letter_code
_entity_poly.pdbx_strand_id
1 'polypeptide(L)'
;MPWFLYKDDLFSQVNVKAFTVGEAVDAGLKLAKEILGDIDKYCVYEGDGELVIEFWRNDESIKLIHSDKPSEALMRYYDAEKAGLVKCVEY
;
A
#
# COMPACT_ATOMS: atom_id res chain seq x y z
N MET A 1 9.09 11.89 -0.33
CA MET A 1 9.20 10.74 -1.24
C MET A 1 8.03 10.79 -2.22
N PRO A 2 8.16 10.28 -3.45
CA PRO A 2 7.01 10.12 -4.35
C PRO A 2 6.09 9.00 -3.89
N TRP A 3 4.87 8.99 -4.43
CA TRP A 3 3.90 7.92 -4.24
C TRP A 3 3.81 7.06 -5.50
N PHE A 4 3.70 5.76 -5.31
CA PHE A 4 3.53 4.77 -6.37
C PHE A 4 2.37 3.86 -6.06
N LEU A 5 1.59 3.55 -7.10
CA LEU A 5 0.71 2.41 -7.11
C LEU A 5 1.45 1.24 -7.73
N TYR A 6 1.39 0.08 -7.09
CA TYR A 6 1.92 -1.18 -7.60
C TYR A 6 0.78 -2.17 -7.83
N LYS A 7 0.66 -2.64 -9.08
CA LYS A 7 -0.33 -3.61 -9.54
C LYS A 7 0.26 -4.33 -10.76
N ASP A 8 0.04 -5.64 -10.87
CA ASP A 8 0.49 -6.45 -12.02
C ASP A 8 1.99 -6.27 -12.34
N ASP A 9 2.84 -6.25 -11.30
CA ASP A 9 4.29 -6.01 -11.38
C ASP A 9 4.74 -4.65 -11.93
N LEU A 10 3.82 -3.69 -12.07
CA LEU A 10 4.09 -2.36 -12.58
C LEU A 10 3.97 -1.29 -11.49
N PHE A 11 4.97 -0.42 -11.41
CA PHE A 11 4.93 0.80 -10.59
C PHE A 11 4.44 1.98 -11.42
N SER A 12 3.32 2.58 -11.01
CA SER A 12 2.77 3.80 -11.59
C SER A 12 2.86 4.93 -10.58
N GLN A 13 3.51 6.04 -10.92
CA GLN A 13 3.56 7.20 -10.04
C GLN A 13 2.16 7.82 -9.90
N VAL A 14 1.74 8.10 -8.67
CA VAL A 14 0.43 8.70 -8.37
C VAL A 14 0.60 9.98 -7.55
N ASN A 15 -0.37 10.88 -7.66
CA ASN A 15 -0.37 12.13 -6.90
C ASN A 15 -1.23 11.98 -5.65
N VAL A 16 -0.63 11.50 -4.57
CA VAL A 16 -1.27 11.40 -3.26
C VAL A 16 -0.73 12.49 -2.34
N LYS A 17 -1.65 13.15 -1.62
CA LYS A 17 -1.32 14.11 -0.56
C LYS A 17 -1.76 13.54 0.77
N ALA A 18 -0.81 13.02 1.54
CA ALA A 18 -1.02 12.50 2.87
C ALA A 18 0.18 12.86 3.76
N PHE A 19 -0.12 13.31 4.97
CA PHE A 19 0.85 13.64 6.02
C PHE A 19 0.82 12.61 7.16
N THR A 20 -0.23 11.80 7.23
CA THR A 20 -0.38 10.71 8.20
C THR A 20 -0.67 9.38 7.51
N VAL A 21 -0.42 8.28 8.22
CA VAL A 21 -0.79 6.94 7.75
C VAL A 21 -2.30 6.84 7.52
N GLY A 22 -3.12 7.47 8.36
CA GLY A 22 -4.58 7.48 8.18
C GLY A 22 -5.01 8.16 6.89
N GLU A 23 -4.45 9.34 6.59
CA GLU A 23 -4.72 10.03 5.32
C GLU A 23 -4.23 9.23 4.10
N ALA A 24 -3.10 8.52 4.23
CA ALA A 24 -2.58 7.64 3.19
C ALA A 24 -3.49 6.43 2.95
N VAL A 25 -4.03 5.84 4.02
CA VAL A 25 -5.04 4.78 3.95
C VAL A 25 -6.30 5.31 3.27
N ASP A 26 -6.82 6.47 3.68
CA ASP A 26 -8.03 7.05 3.08
C ASP A 26 -7.86 7.36 1.58
N ALA A 27 -6.71 7.90 1.18
CA ALA A 27 -6.38 8.14 -0.21
C ALA A 27 -6.22 6.83 -0.99
N GLY A 28 -5.53 5.85 -0.42
CA GLY A 28 -5.32 4.54 -1.01
C GLY A 28 -6.61 3.74 -1.15
N LEU A 29 -7.53 3.81 -0.19
CA LEU A 29 -8.85 3.17 -0.27
C LEU A 29 -9.67 3.72 -1.43
N LYS A 30 -9.64 5.04 -1.67
CA LYS A 30 -10.33 5.65 -2.82
C LYS A 30 -9.78 5.10 -4.14
N LEU A 31 -8.46 5.12 -4.30
CA LEU A 31 -7.79 4.58 -5.49
C LEU A 31 -8.06 3.08 -5.65
N ALA A 32 -8.02 2.32 -4.56
CA ALA A 32 -8.24 0.88 -4.60
C ALA A 32 -9.67 0.52 -4.95
N LYS A 33 -10.66 1.26 -4.45
CA LYS A 33 -12.07 1.07 -4.83
C LYS A 33 -12.33 1.45 -6.29
N GLU A 34 -11.64 2.45 -6.84
CA GLU A 34 -11.74 2.76 -8.27
C GLU A 34 -11.24 1.63 -9.17
N ILE A 35 -10.28 0.83 -8.70
CA ILE A 35 -9.62 -0.24 -9.48
C ILE A 35 -10.25 -1.61 -9.22
N LEU A 36 -10.48 -1.96 -7.96
CA LEU A 36 -10.98 -3.25 -7.49
C LEU A 36 -12.49 -3.25 -7.20
N GLY A 37 -13.14 -2.08 -7.22
CA GLY A 37 -14.56 -1.88 -6.92
C GLY A 37 -14.84 -1.75 -5.41
N ASP A 38 -14.43 -2.73 -4.63
CA ASP A 38 -14.63 -2.78 -3.18
C ASP A 38 -13.42 -3.44 -2.50
N ILE A 39 -13.27 -3.28 -1.19
CA ILE A 39 -12.07 -3.68 -0.44
C ILE A 39 -12.48 -4.50 0.79
N ASP A 40 -11.91 -5.71 0.91
CA ASP A 40 -12.20 -6.63 2.01
C ASP A 40 -11.28 -6.37 3.20
N LYS A 41 -10.02 -6.02 2.92
CA LYS A 41 -9.03 -5.71 3.95
C LYS A 41 -7.91 -4.83 3.40
N TYR A 42 -7.18 -4.21 4.31
CA TYR A 42 -5.89 -3.60 3.99
C TYR A 42 -4.85 -3.91 5.05
N CYS A 43 -3.58 -3.97 4.65
CA CYS A 43 -2.44 -4.19 5.53
C CYS A 43 -1.43 -3.06 5.37
N VAL A 44 -0.85 -2.60 6.47
CA VAL A 44 0.07 -1.47 6.52
C VAL A 44 1.42 -1.89 7.09
N TYR A 45 2.49 -1.43 6.44
CA TYR A 45 3.85 -1.45 6.97
C TYR A 45 4.46 -0.05 6.90
N GLU A 46 4.93 0.44 8.04
CA GLU A 46 5.69 1.68 8.15
C GLU A 46 7.08 1.35 8.73
N GLY A 47 8.13 1.74 8.03
CA GLY A 47 9.51 1.46 8.43
C GLY A 47 10.50 2.34 7.68
N ASP A 48 11.54 2.82 8.38
CA ASP A 48 12.59 3.67 7.81
C ASP A 48 12.09 4.93 7.07
N GLY A 49 10.93 5.45 7.46
CA GLY A 49 10.27 6.59 6.80
C GLY A 49 9.49 6.25 5.52
N GLU A 50 9.53 4.99 5.10
CA GLU A 50 8.74 4.45 3.99
C GLU A 50 7.39 3.91 4.49
N LEU A 51 6.40 3.91 3.60
CA LEU A 51 5.07 3.38 3.88
C LEU A 51 4.63 2.50 2.72
N VAL A 52 4.14 1.30 3.03
CA VAL A 52 3.48 0.40 2.09
C VAL A 52 2.11 0.04 2.65
N ILE A 53 1.08 0.24 1.85
CA ILE A 53 -0.29 -0.16 2.17
C ILE A 53 -0.77 -1.10 1.07
N GLU A 54 -1.13 -2.32 1.42
CA GLU A 54 -1.74 -3.28 0.51
C GLU A 54 -3.24 -3.34 0.72
N PHE A 55 -4.00 -3.20 -0.35
CA PHE A 55 -5.46 -3.29 -0.36
C PHE A 55 -5.87 -4.55 -1.11
N TRP A 56 -6.77 -5.34 -0.51
CA TRP A 56 -7.21 -6.63 -1.03
C TRP A 56 -8.69 -6.62 -1.39
N ARG A 57 -9.01 -7.33 -2.48
CA ARG A 57 -10.36 -7.75 -2.85
C ARG A 57 -10.30 -9.18 -3.40
N ASN A 58 -10.92 -10.13 -2.72
CA ASN A 58 -10.77 -11.57 -2.96
C ASN A 58 -9.27 -11.96 -3.01
N ASP A 59 -8.83 -12.53 -4.14
CA ASP A 59 -7.45 -12.97 -4.38
C ASP A 59 -6.59 -11.90 -5.10
N GLU A 60 -7.15 -10.71 -5.34
CA GLU A 60 -6.44 -9.60 -5.99
C GLU A 60 -6.01 -8.54 -4.98
N SER A 61 -4.83 -7.95 -5.20
CA SER A 61 -4.34 -6.85 -4.38
C SER A 61 -3.67 -5.76 -5.20
N ILE A 62 -3.66 -4.55 -4.64
CA ILE A 62 -2.84 -3.44 -5.12
C ILE A 62 -2.12 -2.81 -3.94
N LYS A 63 -0.96 -2.20 -4.18
CA LYS A 63 -0.17 -1.54 -3.13
C LYS A 63 -0.01 -0.06 -3.41
N LEU A 64 -0.21 0.78 -2.39
CA LEU A 64 0.19 2.18 -2.37
C LEU A 64 1.51 2.30 -1.58
N ILE A 65 2.52 2.88 -2.21
CA ILE A 65 3.91 2.90 -1.72
C ILE A 65 4.41 4.34 -1.68
N HIS A 66 4.91 4.80 -0.54
CA HIS A 66 5.62 6.06 -0.37
C HIS A 66 7.10 5.77 -0.09
N SER A 67 7.95 5.96 -1.10
CA SER A 67 9.37 5.61 -1.03
C SER A 67 10.12 6.25 -2.21
N ASP A 68 11.39 6.60 -2.03
CA ASP A 68 12.28 6.98 -3.14
C ASP A 68 12.78 5.75 -3.93
N LYS A 69 12.60 4.55 -3.39
CA LYS A 69 13.04 3.26 -3.94
C LYS A 69 11.93 2.21 -3.80
N PRO A 70 10.85 2.30 -4.59
CA PRO A 70 9.64 1.51 -4.37
C PRO A 70 9.86 -0.01 -4.45
N SER A 71 10.83 -0.48 -5.24
CA SER A 71 11.20 -1.91 -5.29
C SER A 71 11.82 -2.39 -3.98
N GLU A 72 12.69 -1.60 -3.34
CA GLU A 72 13.28 -1.96 -2.05
C GLU A 72 12.22 -1.93 -0.93
N ALA A 73 11.35 -0.91 -0.93
CA ALA A 73 10.24 -0.81 0.03
C ALA A 73 9.28 -2.01 -0.08
N LEU A 74 8.98 -2.44 -1.31
CA LEU A 74 8.17 -3.63 -1.57
C LEU A 74 8.82 -4.90 -1.01
N MET A 75 10.13 -5.08 -1.17
CA MET A 75 10.84 -6.24 -0.59
C MET A 75 10.77 -6.22 0.94
N ARG A 76 10.97 -5.05 1.56
CA ARG A 76 10.85 -4.90 3.02
C ARG A 76 9.44 -5.19 3.51
N TYR A 77 8.41 -4.80 2.77
CA TYR A 77 7.02 -5.16 3.07
C TYR A 77 6.83 -6.67 3.12
N TYR A 78 7.31 -7.42 2.11
CA TYR A 78 7.17 -8.87 2.11
C TYR A 78 7.95 -9.57 3.23
N ASP A 79 9.12 -9.04 3.60
CA ASP A 79 9.87 -9.55 4.74
C ASP A 79 9.13 -9.26 6.06
N ALA A 80 8.55 -8.07 6.19
CA ALA A 80 7.71 -7.69 7.33
C ALA A 80 6.42 -8.52 7.43
N GLU A 81 5.81 -8.84 6.29
CA GLU A 81 4.62 -9.71 6.22
C GLU A 81 4.96 -11.11 6.73
N LYS A 82 6.04 -11.73 6.23
CA LYS A 82 6.52 -13.03 6.70
C LYS A 82 6.87 -13.03 8.20
N ALA A 83 7.34 -11.91 8.70
CA ALA A 83 7.67 -11.73 10.11
C ALA A 83 6.45 -11.39 11.00
N GLY A 84 5.25 -11.21 10.41
CA GLY A 84 4.03 -10.84 11.15
C GLY A 84 4.04 -9.40 11.68
N LEU A 85 4.80 -8.50 11.06
CA LEU A 85 4.95 -7.11 11.48
C LEU A 85 3.97 -6.15 10.80
N VAL A 86 3.25 -6.61 9.77
CA VAL A 86 2.21 -5.84 9.08
C VAL A 86 0.96 -5.73 9.95
N LYS A 87 0.31 -4.56 9.93
CA LYS A 87 -0.95 -4.32 10.64
C LYS A 87 -2.10 -4.39 9.66
N CYS A 88 -2.97 -5.38 9.80
CA CYS A 88 -4.12 -5.58 8.91
C CYS A 88 -5.44 -5.16 9.57
N VAL A 89 -6.36 -4.66 8.76
CA VAL A 89 -7.73 -4.30 9.12
C VAL A 89 -8.67 -4.91 8.08
N GLU A 90 -9.71 -5.60 8.55
CA GLU A 90 -10.75 -6.25 7.73
C GLU A 90 -12.06 -5.44 7.79
N TYR A 91 -12.85 -5.49 6.72
CA TYR A 91 -14.16 -4.83 6.58
C TYR A 91 -15.33 -5.81 6.71
#